data_AF-A0A820A925-F1
#
_entry.id   AF-A0A820A925-F1
#
_cell.length_a   1.000
_cell.length_b   1.000
_cell.length_c   1.000
_cell.angle_alpha   90.00
_cell.angle_beta   90.00
_cell.angle_gamma   90.00
#
_symmetry.space_group_name_H-M   'P 1'
#
loop_
_entity.id
_entity.type
_entity.pdbx_description
1 polymer ?
#
loop_
_entity_poly.entity_id
_entity_poly.type
_entity_poly.pdbx_seq_one_letter_code
_entity_poly.pdbx_strand_id
1 'polypeptide(L)'
;MEHLIPCKDSNYCLDQYSPQKSLNHNQTYSYPYRFFELCRNIHDVPHSIQFTHNKHDKSQNQSQQDHFHSPRSDHAAQQTRFHEQSRAKKSSYALNEQSSHVGSFKNEESNRKGLLTTFYTEVAGRSSITDASDYNQYHNPTGRIYELGRDDAFSEYSISIAQFYIDSEFNDTAMKVPIDALKVKGFQVKHVKTENECIAEMSSNSHQIVWIISTNQIQNPLFISALITYHSSGGVIFLFADNTSYVCHVSQFLSTKFDITVEGDYYGDKTLAYKENDHQQTGHFGQHDIFTGIENLYEGITICHPIYLTPASRTKFTIIATATDGNSSIVVYDPPATSTEGRLCLDCGFAKRYRKWDSAGTARYIVNASCWLLGIEKRLKQKK
;
A
#
# COMPACT_ATOMS: atom_id res chain seq x y z
N MET A 1 -43.91 -54.69 3.17
CA MET A 1 -42.61 -54.20 2.69
C MET A 1 -42.81 -52.75 2.32
N GLU A 2 -42.79 -51.90 3.35
CA GLU A 2 -41.70 -50.95 3.66
C GLU A 2 -41.80 -49.72 2.74
N HIS A 3 -42.56 -48.70 3.14
CA HIS A 3 -42.27 -47.63 4.11
C HIS A 3 -41.69 -46.37 3.43
N LEU A 4 -42.60 -45.45 3.09
CA LEU A 4 -42.32 -44.04 2.91
C LEU A 4 -42.70 -43.32 4.21
N ILE A 5 -41.75 -42.57 4.77
CA ILE A 5 -41.91 -41.72 5.95
C ILE A 5 -42.08 -40.27 5.46
N PRO A 6 -43.18 -39.58 5.80
CA PRO A 6 -43.21 -38.12 5.79
C PRO A 6 -43.17 -37.61 7.24
N CYS A 7 -42.12 -36.86 7.59
CA CYS A 7 -42.11 -36.14 8.86
C CYS A 7 -42.64 -34.72 8.65
N LYS A 8 -43.70 -34.42 9.39
CA LYS A 8 -44.25 -33.11 9.69
C LYS A 8 -43.37 -32.42 10.74
N ASP A 9 -43.36 -31.09 10.71
CA ASP A 9 -43.51 -30.18 11.86
C ASP A 9 -42.67 -28.90 11.68
N SER A 10 -43.34 -27.75 11.55
CA SER A 10 -43.37 -26.73 12.62
C SER A 10 -44.02 -25.44 12.08
N ASN A 11 -45.24 -25.17 12.55
CA ASN A 11 -45.88 -23.86 12.52
C ASN A 11 -45.75 -23.22 13.92
N TYR A 12 -45.81 -21.88 13.94
CA TYR A 12 -46.00 -20.95 15.07
C TYR A 12 -44.75 -20.52 15.88
N CYS A 13 -44.38 -19.24 15.71
CA CYS A 13 -44.61 -18.21 16.73
C CYS A 13 -44.38 -16.80 16.14
N LEU A 14 -45.49 -16.15 15.78
CA LEU A 14 -45.64 -14.70 15.70
C LEU A 14 -46.52 -14.32 16.89
N ASP A 15 -46.03 -13.48 17.80
CA ASP A 15 -46.83 -12.41 18.41
C ASP A 15 -45.98 -11.50 19.32
N GLN A 16 -46.07 -10.20 18.99
CA GLN A 16 -46.38 -9.06 19.86
C GLN A 16 -45.50 -8.75 21.09
N TYR A 17 -44.82 -7.60 20.99
CA TYR A 17 -44.67 -6.69 22.13
C TYR A 17 -45.05 -5.26 21.73
N SER A 18 -45.99 -4.69 22.49
CA SER A 18 -46.50 -3.32 22.41
C SER A 18 -45.72 -2.40 23.38
N PRO A 19 -45.84 -1.06 23.29
CA PRO A 19 -44.82 -0.10 23.70
C PRO A 19 -45.04 0.49 25.09
N GLN A 20 -43.96 0.87 25.78
CA GLN A 20 -44.00 1.94 26.80
C GLN A 20 -42.74 2.81 26.82
N LYS A 21 -43.04 4.12 26.75
CA LYS A 21 -42.29 5.34 27.05
C LYS A 21 -41.12 5.23 28.03
N SER A 22 -40.00 5.89 27.69
CA SER A 22 -39.33 6.84 28.59
C SER A 22 -38.53 7.89 27.79
N LEU A 23 -38.35 9.05 28.43
CA LEU A 23 -38.03 10.36 27.87
C LEU A 23 -36.52 10.65 27.76
N ASN A 24 -36.17 11.47 26.75
CA ASN A 24 -35.14 12.53 26.72
C ASN A 24 -33.68 12.19 27.04
N HIS A 25 -32.78 12.28 26.04
CA HIS A 25 -32.09 13.54 25.70
C HIS A 25 -31.35 13.45 24.35
N ASN A 26 -31.51 14.51 23.56
CA ASN A 26 -30.99 14.71 22.22
C ASN A 26 -29.50 15.06 22.21
N GLN A 27 -28.74 14.48 21.29
CA GLN A 27 -27.76 15.19 20.45
C GLN A 27 -27.28 14.27 19.31
N THR A 28 -28.03 14.26 18.21
CA THR A 28 -27.59 13.72 16.92
C THR A 28 -27.24 14.88 16.01
N TYR A 29 -25.96 14.98 15.64
CA TYR A 29 -25.53 15.86 14.55
C TYR A 29 -26.00 15.27 13.23
N SER A 30 -27.02 15.88 12.64
CA SER A 30 -27.41 15.68 11.25
C SER A 30 -26.55 16.59 10.38
N TYR A 31 -25.64 16.01 9.59
CA TYR A 31 -25.03 16.70 8.46
C TYR A 31 -25.96 16.59 7.25
N PRO A 32 -26.33 17.71 6.59
CA PRO A 32 -27.20 17.66 5.44
C PRO A 32 -26.42 17.24 4.18
N TYR A 33 -26.80 16.09 3.63
CA TYR A 33 -26.54 15.74 2.22
C TYR A 33 -27.29 16.73 1.31
N ARG A 34 -26.58 17.72 0.78
CA ARG A 34 -26.99 18.49 -0.41
C ARG A 34 -25.75 18.82 -1.23
N PHE A 35 -25.36 17.91 -2.14
CA PHE A 35 -24.42 18.26 -3.21
C PHE A 35 -24.58 17.43 -4.49
N PHE A 36 -25.79 17.03 -4.88
CA PHE A 36 -26.00 16.28 -6.14
C PHE A 36 -27.15 16.75 -7.06
N GLU A 37 -27.68 17.96 -6.88
CA GLU A 37 -28.68 18.52 -7.82
C GLU A 37 -28.30 19.92 -8.36
N LEU A 38 -27.10 20.08 -8.94
CA LEU A 38 -26.76 21.33 -9.63
C LEU A 38 -26.03 21.20 -10.97
N CYS A 39 -26.13 20.04 -11.64
CA CYS A 39 -25.55 19.85 -12.99
C CYS A 39 -26.53 19.24 -14.01
N ARG A 40 -27.82 19.57 -13.93
CA ARG A 40 -28.75 19.38 -15.06
C ARG A 40 -29.62 20.63 -15.18
N ASN A 41 -29.28 21.47 -16.14
CA ASN A 41 -30.11 22.47 -16.84
C ASN A 41 -29.35 23.78 -17.08
N ILE A 42 -28.39 23.78 -18.02
CA ILE A 42 -28.11 24.98 -18.85
C ILE A 42 -27.68 24.48 -20.24
N HIS A 43 -28.64 24.34 -21.15
CA HIS A 43 -28.41 24.54 -22.57
C HIS A 43 -29.08 25.87 -22.95
N ASP A 44 -28.43 26.60 -23.85
CA ASP A 44 -28.79 27.89 -24.46
C ASP A 44 -28.60 29.15 -23.60
N VAL A 45 -27.53 29.91 -23.89
CA VAL A 45 -27.54 31.22 -24.57
C VAL A 45 -26.06 31.69 -24.73
N PRO A 46 -25.65 32.27 -25.88
CA PRO A 46 -24.28 32.73 -26.11
C PRO A 46 -24.08 34.15 -25.57
N HIS A 47 -22.86 34.49 -25.13
CA HIS A 47 -22.12 35.70 -25.56
C HIS A 47 -20.81 35.89 -24.78
N SER A 48 -19.84 36.37 -25.52
CA SER A 48 -18.50 36.88 -25.16
C SER A 48 -18.47 37.80 -23.94
N ILE A 49 -17.52 37.56 -23.01
CA ILE A 49 -17.00 38.60 -22.12
C ILE A 49 -15.47 38.46 -22.01
N GLN A 50 -14.80 39.58 -22.29
CA GLN A 50 -13.36 39.80 -22.20
C GLN A 50 -12.90 39.86 -20.72
N PHE A 51 -11.76 39.24 -20.41
CA PHE A 51 -11.10 39.41 -19.11
C PHE A 51 -10.15 40.61 -19.17
N THR A 52 -10.46 41.66 -18.40
CA THR A 52 -9.49 42.70 -18.03
C THR A 52 -8.77 42.31 -16.74
N HIS A 53 -7.43 42.33 -16.81
CA HIS A 53 -6.53 42.21 -15.67
C HIS A 53 -6.77 43.33 -14.65
N ASN A 54 -6.77 43.00 -13.36
CA ASN A 54 -6.46 43.98 -12.32
C ASN A 54 -5.42 43.40 -11.34
N LYS A 55 -4.29 44.11 -11.29
CA LYS A 55 -3.22 44.04 -10.31
C LYS A 55 -3.64 44.84 -9.08
N HIS A 56 -3.39 44.30 -7.90
CA HIS A 56 -3.16 44.99 -6.62
C HIS A 56 -2.84 43.89 -5.59
N ASP A 57 -2.09 44.11 -4.52
CA ASP A 57 -0.93 44.94 -4.27
C ASP A 57 -0.25 44.33 -3.06
N LYS A 58 1.06 44.56 -2.93
CA LYS A 58 1.88 44.07 -1.82
C LYS A 58 1.57 44.85 -0.55
N SER A 59 1.49 44.17 0.59
CA SER A 59 1.82 44.78 1.88
C SER A 59 2.60 43.81 2.76
N GLN A 60 3.79 44.28 3.13
CA GLN A 60 4.71 43.71 4.10
C GLN A 60 4.11 43.75 5.52
N ASN A 61 4.51 42.82 6.38
CA ASN A 61 4.82 43.19 7.76
C ASN A 61 5.88 42.26 8.37
N GLN A 62 6.82 42.91 9.06
CA GLN A 62 8.03 42.39 9.66
C GLN A 62 7.82 41.87 11.09
N SER A 63 8.72 40.97 11.48
CA SER A 63 9.38 40.83 12.78
C SER A 63 8.55 40.55 14.03
N GLN A 64 8.87 39.45 14.71
CA GLN A 64 9.58 39.52 16.00
C GLN A 64 10.27 38.19 16.32
N GLN A 65 11.57 38.29 16.59
CA GLN A 65 12.42 37.26 17.18
C GLN A 65 12.20 37.28 18.69
N ASP A 66 12.13 36.11 19.33
CA ASP A 66 12.45 36.01 20.76
C ASP A 66 13.42 34.85 21.00
N HIS A 67 14.53 35.23 21.62
CA HIS A 67 15.59 34.39 22.14
C HIS A 67 15.10 33.60 23.37
N PHE A 68 15.41 32.30 23.44
CA PHE A 68 15.52 31.62 24.74
C PHE A 68 16.85 30.86 24.85
N HIS A 69 17.59 31.24 25.89
CA HIS A 69 18.85 30.67 26.34
C HIS A 69 18.68 29.27 26.93
N SER A 70 19.56 28.35 26.54
CA SER A 70 19.95 27.21 27.37
C SER A 70 20.76 27.66 28.59
N PRO A 71 20.76 26.84 29.65
CA PRO A 71 21.97 26.57 30.38
C PRO A 71 22.35 25.08 30.37
N ARG A 72 23.64 24.82 30.15
CA ARG A 72 24.40 23.66 30.68
C ARG A 72 24.37 23.74 32.22
N SER A 73 24.56 22.72 33.05
CA SER A 73 25.67 21.75 33.07
C SER A 73 25.50 20.76 34.24
N ASP A 74 26.19 19.62 34.12
CA ASP A 74 26.88 18.83 35.13
C ASP A 74 26.16 18.03 36.24
N HIS A 75 26.54 16.74 36.28
CA HIS A 75 26.68 15.77 37.39
C HIS A 75 26.12 14.40 36.96
N ALA A 76 26.69 13.24 37.26
CA ALA A 76 27.89 12.85 37.97
C ALA A 76 28.22 11.39 37.57
N ALA A 77 29.49 11.03 37.77
CA ALA A 77 30.03 9.68 37.64
C ALA A 77 29.36 8.66 38.57
N GLN A 78 29.21 7.41 38.11
CA GLN A 78 29.20 6.22 38.97
C GLN A 78 29.66 5.00 38.16
N GLN A 79 30.93 4.63 38.33
CA GLN A 79 31.44 3.30 38.01
C GLN A 79 31.46 2.48 39.30
N THR A 80 30.70 1.40 39.33
CA THR A 80 30.78 0.40 40.40
C THR A 80 31.24 -0.91 39.79
N ARG A 81 32.47 -1.31 40.14
CA ARG A 81 32.98 -2.67 39.97
C ARG A 81 32.34 -3.55 41.03
N PHE A 82 31.80 -4.70 40.64
CA PHE A 82 31.67 -5.84 41.54
C PHE A 82 32.10 -7.13 40.85
N HIS A 83 32.92 -7.88 41.59
CA HIS A 83 33.42 -9.21 41.31
C HIS A 83 32.28 -10.22 41.24
N GLU A 84 32.39 -11.18 40.32
CA GLU A 84 31.98 -12.55 40.64
C GLU A 84 32.83 -13.58 39.88
N GLN A 85 33.65 -14.28 40.64
CA GLN A 85 34.28 -15.54 40.25
C GLN A 85 33.31 -16.66 40.60
N SER A 86 33.02 -17.57 39.66
CA SER A 86 32.83 -18.97 40.03
C SER A 86 33.07 -19.93 38.88
N ARG A 87 33.88 -20.94 39.24
CA ARG A 87 34.39 -22.09 38.50
C ARG A 87 33.34 -22.87 37.70
N ALA A 88 33.76 -23.37 36.53
CA ALA A 88 33.30 -24.67 36.04
C ALA A 88 34.45 -25.42 35.33
N LYS A 89 34.77 -26.60 35.86
CA LYS A 89 35.67 -27.61 35.30
C LYS A 89 35.05 -28.24 34.03
N LYS A 90 35.79 -28.33 32.92
CA LYS A 90 35.61 -29.33 31.86
C LYS A 90 37.01 -29.61 31.28
N SER A 91 37.65 -30.73 31.65
CA SER A 91 37.59 -32.04 30.96
C SER A 91 37.83 -31.92 29.45
N SER A 92 39.09 -32.06 29.07
CA SER A 92 39.57 -32.15 27.70
C SER A 92 39.45 -33.60 27.22
N TYR A 93 38.50 -33.86 26.33
CA TYR A 93 38.57 -35.00 25.43
C TYR A 93 38.63 -34.48 23.99
N ALA A 94 39.61 -35.00 23.27
CA ALA A 94 39.88 -34.76 21.87
C ALA A 94 38.66 -35.11 21.01
N LEU A 95 38.34 -34.26 20.04
CA LEU A 95 37.58 -34.64 18.86
C LEU A 95 38.23 -34.05 17.62
N ASN A 96 38.54 -34.99 16.73
CA ASN A 96 39.14 -34.86 15.41
C ASN A 96 38.35 -33.94 14.46
N GLU A 97 39.11 -33.26 13.62
CA GLU A 97 38.90 -33.04 12.19
C GLU A 97 37.48 -33.23 11.64
N GLN A 98 36.74 -32.13 11.48
CA GLN A 98 35.88 -31.90 10.30
C GLN A 98 35.92 -30.40 9.93
N SER A 99 36.98 -30.01 9.23
CA SER A 99 37.15 -28.67 8.65
C SER A 99 37.11 -28.77 7.13
N SER A 100 35.92 -28.93 6.54
CA SER A 100 35.74 -28.88 5.07
C SER A 100 34.38 -28.33 4.58
N HIS A 101 33.54 -27.74 5.44
CA HIS A 101 32.23 -27.20 5.03
C HIS A 101 32.06 -25.68 5.11
N VAL A 102 33.10 -24.94 5.51
CA VAL A 102 33.04 -23.47 5.60
C VAL A 102 33.21 -22.79 4.22
N GLY A 103 33.69 -23.52 3.20
CA GLY A 103 33.88 -22.99 1.84
C GLY A 103 32.62 -22.87 0.98
N SER A 104 31.56 -23.66 1.26
CA SER A 104 30.36 -23.71 0.41
C SER A 104 29.43 -22.52 0.62
N PHE A 105 29.21 -22.10 1.88
CA PHE A 105 28.25 -21.05 2.22
C PHE A 105 28.63 -19.67 1.68
N LYS A 106 29.93 -19.32 1.66
CA LYS A 106 30.39 -18.01 1.16
C LYS A 106 30.18 -17.86 -0.35
N ASN A 107 30.33 -18.93 -1.11
CA ASN A 107 30.11 -18.91 -2.56
C ASN A 107 28.63 -18.77 -2.91
N GLU A 108 27.73 -19.39 -2.13
CA GLU A 108 26.29 -19.30 -2.37
C GLU A 108 25.71 -17.92 -2.09
N GLU A 109 26.14 -17.26 -1.01
CA GLU A 109 25.68 -15.91 -0.68
C GLU A 109 26.17 -14.88 -1.69
N SER A 110 27.42 -15.00 -2.13
CA SER A 110 28.00 -14.16 -3.19
C SER A 110 27.23 -14.31 -4.50
N ASN A 111 26.94 -15.55 -4.92
CA ASN A 111 26.14 -15.82 -6.12
C ASN A 111 24.71 -15.26 -6.02
N ARG A 112 24.08 -15.38 -4.84
CA ARG A 112 22.74 -14.81 -4.61
C ARG A 112 22.74 -13.29 -4.71
N LYS A 113 23.74 -12.64 -4.12
CA LYS A 113 23.89 -11.19 -4.22
C LYS A 113 24.09 -10.75 -5.67
N GLY A 114 24.89 -11.50 -6.44
CA GLY A 114 25.04 -11.31 -7.88
C GLY A 114 23.72 -11.41 -8.65
N LEU A 115 22.89 -12.41 -8.35
CA LEU A 115 21.56 -12.54 -8.98
C LEU A 115 20.61 -11.41 -8.60
N LEU A 116 20.58 -10.96 -7.34
CA LEU A 116 19.73 -9.83 -6.96
C LEU A 116 20.13 -8.53 -7.67
N THR A 117 21.42 -8.33 -7.93
CA THR A 117 21.90 -7.16 -8.70
C THR A 117 21.47 -7.16 -10.16
N THR A 118 20.94 -8.27 -10.72
CA THR A 118 20.33 -8.23 -12.06
C THR A 118 18.92 -7.65 -12.05
N PHE A 119 18.23 -7.68 -10.89
CA PHE A 119 16.87 -7.18 -10.73
C PHE A 119 16.81 -5.77 -10.18
N TYR A 120 17.67 -5.46 -9.20
CA TYR A 120 17.59 -4.21 -8.46
C TYR A 120 18.78 -3.28 -8.75
N THR A 121 18.53 -1.97 -8.67
CA THR A 121 19.57 -0.95 -8.81
C THR A 121 20.48 -0.92 -7.59
N GLU A 122 21.59 -0.21 -7.68
CA GLU A 122 22.54 -0.06 -6.57
C GLU A 122 21.99 0.79 -5.41
N VAL A 123 20.90 1.52 -5.64
CA VAL A 123 20.24 2.35 -4.63
C VAL A 123 19.02 1.68 -4.00
N ALA A 124 18.76 0.41 -4.31
CA ALA A 124 17.65 -0.36 -3.76
C ALA A 124 17.56 -0.21 -2.24
N GLY A 125 16.38 0.20 -1.75
CA GLY A 125 16.14 0.42 -0.33
C GLY A 125 16.71 1.74 0.21
N ARG A 126 17.08 2.71 -0.64
CA ARG A 126 17.45 4.07 -0.22
C ARG A 126 16.41 5.07 -0.68
N SER A 127 15.67 5.69 0.25
CA SER A 127 14.70 6.73 -0.09
C SER A 127 15.38 8.07 -0.40
N SER A 128 16.27 8.51 0.50
CA SER A 128 17.09 9.71 0.30
C SER A 128 18.41 9.37 -0.41
N ILE A 129 18.67 10.06 -1.51
CA ILE A 129 19.84 9.85 -2.36
C ILE A 129 20.46 11.23 -2.57
N THR A 130 21.37 11.63 -1.68
CA THR A 130 22.00 12.96 -1.65
C THR A 130 23.09 13.15 -2.71
N ASP A 131 23.53 12.06 -3.33
CA ASP A 131 24.53 12.01 -4.39
C ASP A 131 23.89 11.95 -5.79
N ALA A 132 22.60 12.26 -5.92
CA ALA A 132 21.94 12.30 -7.21
C ALA A 132 22.43 13.50 -8.04
N SER A 133 22.54 13.29 -9.35
CA SER A 133 23.00 14.34 -10.28
C SER A 133 22.00 15.47 -10.48
N ASP A 134 20.71 15.19 -10.31
CA ASP A 134 19.61 16.13 -10.52
C ASP A 134 18.37 15.71 -9.70
N TYR A 135 17.50 16.69 -9.41
CA TYR A 135 16.24 16.50 -8.69
C TYR A 135 15.09 17.22 -9.40
N ASN A 136 13.91 16.63 -9.38
CA ASN A 136 12.72 17.27 -9.91
C ASN A 136 12.16 18.34 -8.96
N GLN A 137 11.09 19.03 -9.39
CA GLN A 137 10.42 20.08 -8.60
C GLN A 137 9.88 19.63 -7.23
N TYR A 138 9.81 18.32 -6.97
CA TYR A 138 9.39 17.73 -5.71
C TYR A 138 10.58 17.19 -4.90
N HIS A 139 11.82 17.57 -5.23
CA HIS A 139 13.04 17.09 -4.58
C HIS A 139 13.23 15.57 -4.63
N ASN A 140 12.63 14.88 -5.61
CA ASN A 140 12.95 13.48 -5.86
C ASN A 140 14.07 13.41 -6.92
N PRO A 141 15.06 12.50 -6.78
CA PRO A 141 16.15 12.38 -7.73
C PRO A 141 15.64 12.05 -9.14
N THR A 142 16.16 12.68 -10.19
CA THR A 142 15.68 12.50 -11.57
C THR A 142 16.32 11.26 -12.23
N GLY A 143 15.53 10.46 -12.94
CA GLY A 143 16.03 9.34 -13.75
C GLY A 143 15.75 7.95 -13.16
N ARG A 144 15.78 6.94 -14.04
CA ARG A 144 15.37 5.55 -13.70
C ARG A 144 16.42 4.76 -12.93
N ILE A 145 17.67 5.22 -12.93
CA ILE A 145 18.76 4.61 -12.14
C ILE A 145 18.51 4.71 -10.62
N TYR A 146 17.61 5.60 -10.21
CA TYR A 146 17.20 5.80 -8.82
C TYR A 146 15.91 5.06 -8.45
N GLU A 147 15.38 4.21 -9.32
CA GLU A 147 14.23 3.35 -9.05
C GLU A 147 14.70 2.03 -8.41
N LEU A 148 13.81 1.26 -7.80
CA LEU A 148 14.13 -0.03 -7.20
C LEU A 148 14.57 -1.05 -8.27
N GLY A 149 13.73 -1.25 -9.29
CA GLY A 149 13.94 -2.23 -10.34
C GLY A 149 14.77 -1.69 -11.50
N ARG A 150 15.64 -2.54 -12.06
CA ARG A 150 16.33 -2.26 -13.33
C ARG A 150 15.37 -2.38 -14.51
N ASP A 151 15.65 -1.62 -15.56
CA ASP A 151 14.93 -1.74 -16.83
C ASP A 151 15.13 -3.15 -17.41
N ASP A 152 14.11 -3.68 -18.08
CA ASP A 152 14.04 -5.02 -18.70
C ASP A 152 14.26 -6.24 -17.78
N ALA A 153 14.56 -6.04 -16.49
CA ALA A 153 14.91 -7.13 -15.59
C ALA A 153 13.73 -8.07 -15.26
N PHE A 154 12.49 -7.68 -15.55
CA PHE A 154 11.29 -8.41 -15.16
C PHE A 154 10.53 -9.03 -16.35
N SER A 155 11.22 -9.32 -17.47
CA SER A 155 10.64 -9.87 -18.70
C SER A 155 9.92 -11.21 -18.55
N GLU A 156 10.30 -12.01 -17.56
CA GLU A 156 9.66 -13.30 -17.24
C GLU A 156 8.38 -13.17 -16.41
N TYR A 157 8.03 -11.95 -15.98
CA TYR A 157 6.93 -11.71 -15.05
C TYR A 157 5.80 -10.91 -15.68
N SER A 158 4.59 -11.22 -15.21
CA SER A 158 3.37 -10.66 -15.75
C SER A 158 2.46 -10.08 -14.67
N ILE A 159 1.81 -8.97 -15.01
CA ILE A 159 0.90 -8.20 -14.15
C ILE A 159 -0.46 -8.12 -14.83
N SER A 160 -1.52 -8.56 -14.14
CA SER A 160 -2.89 -8.28 -14.54
C SER A 160 -3.40 -7.07 -13.77
N ILE A 161 -3.81 -6.02 -14.49
CA ILE A 161 -4.39 -4.82 -13.87
C ILE A 161 -5.89 -4.84 -14.09
N ALA A 162 -6.64 -4.92 -13.00
CA ALA A 162 -8.09 -4.98 -13.01
C ALA A 162 -8.69 -3.60 -12.69
N GLN A 163 -9.15 -2.91 -13.73
CA GLN A 163 -9.81 -1.61 -13.65
C GLN A 163 -11.32 -1.80 -13.80
N PHE A 164 -12.04 -1.87 -12.68
CA PHE A 164 -13.51 -2.00 -12.70
C PHE A 164 -14.22 -0.64 -12.59
N TYR A 165 -13.51 0.37 -12.08
CA TYR A 165 -14.00 1.74 -12.00
C TYR A 165 -13.74 2.47 -13.33
N ILE A 166 -14.78 3.12 -13.86
CA ILE A 166 -14.71 3.96 -15.06
C ILE A 166 -15.51 5.24 -14.77
N ASP A 167 -14.88 6.39 -15.01
CA ASP A 167 -15.56 7.68 -15.07
C ASP A 167 -15.05 8.50 -16.27
N SER A 168 -15.47 9.77 -16.38
CA SER A 168 -15.07 10.65 -17.49
C SER A 168 -13.56 10.91 -17.57
N GLU A 169 -12.85 10.84 -16.45
CA GLU A 169 -11.41 11.12 -16.33
C GLU A 169 -10.57 9.84 -16.17
N PHE A 170 -11.18 8.75 -15.70
CA PHE A 170 -10.60 7.43 -15.55
C PHE A 170 -11.17 6.48 -16.61
N ASN A 171 -10.90 6.83 -17.86
CA ASN A 171 -11.32 6.08 -19.04
C ASN A 171 -10.28 5.01 -19.44
N ASP A 172 -10.53 4.34 -20.57
CA ASP A 172 -9.68 3.27 -21.11
C ASP A 172 -8.20 3.63 -21.31
N THR A 173 -7.88 4.92 -21.44
CA THR A 173 -6.51 5.40 -21.65
C THR A 173 -5.78 5.72 -20.35
N ALA A 174 -6.49 5.82 -19.22
CA ALA A 174 -5.90 6.22 -17.93
C ALA A 174 -4.80 5.27 -17.46
N MET A 175 -4.89 4.00 -17.83
CA MET A 175 -3.87 2.99 -17.50
C MET A 175 -2.71 2.92 -18.49
N LYS A 176 -2.73 3.67 -19.59
CA LYS A 176 -1.65 3.63 -20.59
C LYS A 176 -0.30 4.01 -19.99
N VAL A 177 -0.23 5.12 -19.26
CA VAL A 177 1.03 5.61 -18.69
C VAL A 177 1.59 4.66 -17.63
N PRO A 178 0.81 4.18 -16.64
CA PRO A 178 1.29 3.15 -15.72
C PRO A 178 1.74 1.86 -16.42
N ILE A 179 0.98 1.38 -17.43
CA ILE A 179 1.33 0.18 -18.20
C ILE A 179 2.67 0.37 -18.91
N ASP A 180 2.88 1.50 -19.57
CA ASP A 180 4.11 1.79 -20.30
C ASP A 180 5.31 1.87 -19.33
N ALA A 181 5.14 2.45 -18.14
CA ALA A 181 6.18 2.49 -17.11
C ALA A 181 6.56 1.10 -16.58
N LEU A 182 5.60 0.18 -16.44
CA LEU A 182 5.88 -1.21 -16.07
C LEU A 182 6.58 -1.98 -17.18
N LYS A 183 6.19 -1.75 -18.45
CA LYS A 183 6.83 -2.39 -19.60
C LYS A 183 8.30 -2.00 -19.75
N VAL A 184 8.68 -0.78 -19.36
CA VAL A 184 10.10 -0.38 -19.28
C VAL A 184 10.90 -1.27 -18.33
N LYS A 185 10.28 -1.82 -17.28
CA LYS A 185 10.91 -2.81 -16.39
C LYS A 185 10.89 -4.23 -16.95
N GLY A 186 10.30 -4.44 -18.12
CA GLY A 186 10.15 -5.74 -18.78
C GLY A 186 8.83 -6.45 -18.49
N PHE A 187 7.99 -5.95 -17.57
CA PHE A 187 6.75 -6.64 -17.22
C PHE A 187 5.83 -6.85 -18.44
N GLN A 188 5.26 -8.05 -18.55
CA GLN A 188 4.15 -8.32 -19.44
C GLN A 188 2.86 -7.88 -18.76
N VAL A 189 2.20 -6.85 -19.27
CA VAL A 189 1.03 -6.26 -18.60
C VAL A 189 -0.25 -6.51 -19.37
N LYS A 190 -1.23 -7.13 -18.71
CA LYS A 190 -2.59 -7.29 -19.22
C LYS A 190 -3.53 -6.35 -18.47
N HIS A 191 -4.30 -5.57 -19.21
CA HIS A 191 -5.35 -4.71 -18.65
C HIS A 191 -6.70 -5.41 -18.83
N VAL A 192 -7.39 -5.69 -17.73
CA VAL A 192 -8.72 -6.33 -17.72
C VAL A 192 -9.76 -5.37 -17.16
N LYS A 193 -10.98 -5.44 -17.70
CA LYS A 193 -12.05 -4.47 -17.40
C LYS A 193 -13.23 -5.09 -16.68
N THR A 194 -13.28 -6.41 -16.56
CA THR A 194 -14.36 -7.12 -15.88
C THR A 194 -13.83 -8.08 -14.84
N GLU A 195 -14.62 -8.31 -13.80
CA GLU A 195 -14.32 -9.30 -12.76
C GLU A 195 -14.14 -10.71 -13.36
N ASN A 196 -14.93 -11.06 -14.39
CA ASN A 196 -14.83 -12.35 -15.09
C ASN A 196 -13.47 -12.54 -15.77
N GLU A 197 -12.99 -11.51 -16.49
CA GLU A 197 -11.65 -11.54 -17.09
C GLU A 197 -10.57 -11.69 -16.02
N CYS A 198 -10.67 -10.91 -14.93
CA CYS A 198 -9.70 -10.99 -13.84
C CYS A 198 -9.69 -12.37 -13.16
N ILE A 199 -10.86 -13.00 -12.96
CA ILE A 199 -10.97 -14.36 -12.44
C ILE A 199 -10.30 -15.37 -13.39
N ALA A 200 -10.48 -15.22 -14.71
CA ALA A 200 -9.81 -16.06 -15.69
C ALA A 200 -8.28 -15.91 -15.63
N GLU A 201 -7.77 -14.69 -15.49
CA GLU A 201 -6.32 -14.46 -15.34
C GLU A 201 -5.78 -15.11 -14.07
N MET A 202 -6.44 -14.92 -12.92
CA MET A 202 -6.06 -15.55 -11.66
C MET A 202 -6.06 -17.07 -11.75
N SER A 203 -7.09 -17.66 -12.38
CA SER A 203 -7.24 -19.11 -12.51
C SER A 203 -6.21 -19.74 -13.44
N SER A 204 -5.76 -19.00 -14.46
CA SER A 204 -4.74 -19.48 -15.40
C SER A 204 -3.34 -19.55 -14.77
N ASN A 205 -3.12 -18.89 -13.62
CA ASN A 205 -1.82 -18.71 -12.97
C ASN A 205 -0.74 -18.13 -13.92
N SER A 206 -1.17 -17.44 -14.98
CA SER A 206 -0.30 -16.84 -15.98
C SER A 206 0.26 -15.49 -15.54
N HIS A 207 -0.30 -14.90 -14.48
CA HIS A 207 0.08 -13.60 -13.90
C HIS A 207 0.59 -13.80 -12.47
N GLN A 208 1.74 -13.21 -12.13
CA GLN A 208 2.29 -13.31 -10.78
C GLN A 208 1.76 -12.20 -9.87
N ILE A 209 1.38 -11.06 -10.44
CA ILE A 209 0.80 -9.94 -9.71
C ILE A 209 -0.58 -9.62 -10.29
N VAL A 210 -1.55 -9.40 -9.40
CA VAL A 210 -2.85 -8.83 -9.75
C VAL A 210 -3.02 -7.49 -9.04
N TRP A 211 -3.31 -6.43 -9.79
CA TRP A 211 -3.72 -5.15 -9.23
C TRP A 211 -5.23 -5.07 -9.22
N ILE A 212 -5.81 -4.76 -8.06
CA ILE A 212 -7.25 -4.54 -7.91
C ILE A 212 -7.50 -3.07 -7.65
N ILE A 213 -8.15 -2.42 -8.62
CA ILE A 213 -8.64 -1.06 -8.47
C ILE A 213 -10.09 -1.17 -8.00
N SER A 214 -10.30 -0.88 -6.72
CA SER A 214 -11.61 -1.03 -6.11
C SER A 214 -12.64 -0.08 -6.72
N THR A 215 -13.89 -0.51 -6.66
CA THR A 215 -15.08 0.28 -7.03
C THR A 215 -16.15 0.11 -5.95
N ASN A 216 -17.35 0.62 -6.18
CA ASN A 216 -18.45 0.71 -5.22
C ASN A 216 -19.38 -0.51 -5.15
N GLN A 217 -19.12 -1.55 -5.94
CA GLN A 217 -19.90 -2.78 -5.96
C GLN A 217 -19.06 -3.93 -6.51
N ILE A 218 -19.38 -5.16 -6.09
CA ILE A 218 -18.86 -6.39 -6.69
C ILE A 218 -19.98 -7.00 -7.52
N GLN A 219 -19.72 -7.25 -8.79
CA GLN A 219 -20.71 -7.74 -9.75
C GLN A 219 -20.76 -9.28 -9.80
N ASN A 220 -19.61 -9.93 -9.67
CA ASN A 220 -19.48 -11.37 -9.65
C ASN A 220 -19.24 -11.86 -8.20
N PRO A 221 -20.19 -12.60 -7.61
CA PRO A 221 -20.06 -13.08 -6.23
C PRO A 221 -18.89 -14.05 -6.02
N LEU A 222 -18.34 -14.64 -7.08
CA LEU A 222 -17.17 -15.53 -7.00
C LEU A 222 -15.85 -14.76 -6.91
N PHE A 223 -15.83 -13.46 -7.22
CA PHE A 223 -14.60 -12.68 -7.35
C PHE A 223 -13.72 -12.74 -6.11
N ILE A 224 -14.28 -12.47 -4.93
CA ILE A 224 -13.54 -12.48 -3.67
C ILE A 224 -12.98 -13.87 -3.35
N SER A 225 -13.76 -14.92 -3.60
CA SER A 225 -13.28 -16.29 -3.39
C SER A 225 -12.10 -16.64 -4.31
N ALA A 226 -12.15 -16.23 -5.59
CA ALA A 226 -11.06 -16.43 -6.53
C ALA A 226 -9.81 -15.65 -6.13
N LEU A 227 -9.95 -14.41 -5.66
CA LEU A 227 -8.85 -13.58 -5.19
C LEU A 227 -8.17 -14.16 -3.94
N ILE A 228 -8.97 -14.70 -3.00
CA ILE A 228 -8.45 -15.42 -1.83
C ILE A 228 -7.68 -16.67 -2.23
N THR A 229 -8.23 -17.48 -3.15
CA THR A 229 -7.55 -18.69 -3.65
C THR A 229 -6.22 -18.32 -4.31
N TYR A 230 -6.24 -17.35 -5.21
CA TYR A 230 -5.05 -16.84 -5.89
C TYR A 230 -3.96 -16.39 -4.91
N HIS A 231 -4.30 -15.56 -3.92
CA HIS A 231 -3.35 -15.11 -2.91
C HIS A 231 -2.79 -16.26 -2.07
N SER A 232 -3.66 -17.18 -1.66
CA SER A 232 -3.30 -18.30 -0.79
C SER A 232 -2.39 -19.31 -1.50
N SER A 233 -2.42 -19.36 -2.83
CA SER A 233 -1.50 -20.13 -3.66
C SER A 233 -0.20 -19.39 -4.04
N GLY A 234 0.07 -18.23 -3.45
CA GLY A 234 1.30 -17.45 -3.70
C GLY A 234 1.16 -16.34 -4.73
N GLY A 235 -0.05 -16.11 -5.22
CA GLY A 235 -0.38 -14.96 -6.04
C GLY A 235 -0.16 -13.66 -5.26
N VAL A 236 0.48 -12.69 -5.91
CA VAL A 236 0.82 -11.40 -5.30
C VAL A 236 -0.26 -10.38 -5.64
N ILE A 237 -0.61 -9.51 -4.70
CA ILE A 237 -1.72 -8.56 -4.86
C ILE A 237 -1.27 -7.12 -4.59
N PHE A 238 -1.68 -6.21 -5.46
CA PHE A 238 -1.64 -4.77 -5.19
C PHE A 238 -3.08 -4.23 -5.12
N LEU A 239 -3.52 -3.88 -3.92
CA LEU A 239 -4.85 -3.33 -3.65
C LEU A 239 -4.81 -1.81 -3.69
N PHE A 240 -5.72 -1.22 -4.45
CA PHE A 240 -5.97 0.21 -4.47
C PHE A 240 -7.39 0.49 -4.02
N ALA A 241 -7.50 1.23 -2.93
CA ALA A 241 -8.74 1.79 -2.44
C ALA A 241 -8.73 3.30 -2.61
N ASP A 242 -9.92 3.88 -2.54
CA ASP A 242 -10.15 5.32 -2.53
C ASP A 242 -11.18 5.63 -1.42
N ASN A 243 -11.81 6.80 -1.45
CA ASN A 243 -12.88 7.11 -0.52
C ASN A 243 -14.07 6.15 -0.58
N THR A 244 -14.76 5.98 0.55
CA THR A 244 -16.05 5.30 0.63
C THR A 244 -17.04 5.97 -0.35
N SER A 245 -17.69 5.27 -1.27
CA SER A 245 -17.90 3.81 -1.34
C SER A 245 -16.94 3.01 -2.24
N TYR A 246 -15.91 3.61 -2.84
CA TYR A 246 -14.98 2.95 -3.78
C TYR A 246 -13.97 1.99 -3.12
N VAL A 247 -14.41 1.28 -2.08
CA VAL A 247 -13.61 0.36 -1.24
C VAL A 247 -14.11 -1.08 -1.29
N CYS A 248 -15.21 -1.39 -1.99
CA CYS A 248 -15.92 -2.66 -1.84
C CYS A 248 -15.06 -3.91 -2.07
N HIS A 249 -14.27 -3.94 -3.15
CA HIS A 249 -13.43 -5.10 -3.46
C HIS A 249 -12.36 -5.31 -2.40
N VAL A 250 -11.66 -4.22 -2.06
CA VAL A 250 -10.57 -4.22 -1.08
C VAL A 250 -11.10 -4.58 0.31
N SER A 251 -12.16 -3.91 0.76
CA SER A 251 -12.75 -4.13 2.08
C SER A 251 -13.31 -5.54 2.23
N GLN A 252 -13.99 -6.09 1.22
CA GLN A 252 -14.53 -7.44 1.32
C GLN A 252 -13.44 -8.52 1.30
N PHE A 253 -12.41 -8.36 0.46
CA PHE A 253 -11.26 -9.28 0.45
C PHE A 253 -10.50 -9.26 1.79
N LEU A 254 -10.14 -8.06 2.26
CA LEU A 254 -9.39 -7.88 3.50
C LEU A 254 -10.20 -8.33 4.72
N SER A 255 -11.52 -8.10 4.73
CA SER A 255 -12.37 -8.48 5.86
C SER A 255 -12.47 -9.99 5.95
N THR A 256 -12.71 -10.66 4.81
CA THR A 256 -12.86 -12.11 4.74
C THR A 256 -11.56 -12.83 5.10
N LYS A 257 -10.39 -12.31 4.68
CA LYS A 257 -9.10 -13.00 4.83
C LYS A 257 -8.28 -12.57 6.04
N PHE A 258 -8.38 -11.31 6.45
CA PHE A 258 -7.47 -10.71 7.42
C PHE A 258 -8.16 -10.02 8.59
N ASP A 259 -9.50 -10.00 8.64
CA ASP A 259 -10.27 -9.23 9.63
C ASP A 259 -9.96 -7.71 9.57
N ILE A 260 -9.82 -7.18 8.35
CA ILE A 260 -9.55 -5.75 8.09
C ILE A 260 -10.60 -5.20 7.13
N THR A 261 -11.25 -4.08 7.45
CA THR A 261 -12.07 -3.33 6.49
C THR A 261 -11.35 -2.05 6.08
N VAL A 262 -11.89 -1.31 5.12
CA VAL A 262 -11.35 -0.01 4.69
C VAL A 262 -12.47 1.02 4.65
N GLU A 263 -12.24 2.19 5.21
CA GLU A 263 -13.20 3.30 5.23
C GLU A 263 -12.50 4.66 5.19
N GLY A 264 -13.27 5.73 4.99
CA GLY A 264 -12.77 7.11 5.02
C GLY A 264 -13.05 7.84 3.72
N ASP A 265 -13.00 9.17 3.78
CA ASP A 265 -13.21 10.10 2.66
C ASP A 265 -12.41 11.38 2.89
N TYR A 266 -11.15 11.21 3.32
CA TYR A 266 -10.30 12.34 3.64
C TYR A 266 -9.80 13.02 2.37
N TYR A 267 -9.89 14.34 2.29
CA TYR A 267 -9.26 15.11 1.22
C TYR A 267 -7.76 15.27 1.50
N GLY A 268 -6.96 14.38 0.91
CA GLY A 268 -5.50 14.33 1.02
C GLY A 268 -4.83 15.51 0.33
N ASP A 269 -4.77 15.45 -1.00
CA ASP A 269 -4.19 16.41 -1.95
C ASP A 269 -2.90 17.11 -1.48
N LYS A 270 -2.07 16.38 -0.73
CA LYS A 270 -0.80 16.86 -0.19
C LYS A 270 0.32 15.89 -0.53
N THR A 271 1.50 16.18 0.02
CA THR A 271 2.71 15.41 -0.17
C THR A 271 3.18 14.89 1.18
N LEU A 272 3.47 13.59 1.24
CA LEU A 272 4.16 12.95 2.35
C LEU A 272 5.66 13.13 2.16
N ALA A 273 6.37 13.35 3.26
CA ALA A 273 7.83 13.45 3.26
C ALA A 273 8.47 12.17 3.80
N TYR A 274 9.62 11.80 3.25
CA TYR A 274 10.45 10.73 3.81
C TYR A 274 10.95 11.13 5.19
N LYS A 275 10.85 10.23 6.16
CA LYS A 275 11.50 10.36 7.46
C LYS A 275 12.01 9.02 7.94
N GLU A 276 13.32 8.94 8.15
CA GLU A 276 13.96 7.73 8.63
C GLU A 276 13.35 7.31 9.97
N ASN A 277 12.97 6.03 10.08
CA ASN A 277 12.36 5.41 11.25
C ASN A 277 11.00 5.98 11.71
N ASP A 278 10.34 6.86 10.94
CA ASP A 278 9.12 7.53 11.38
C ASP A 278 7.95 7.42 10.38
N HIS A 279 7.71 6.20 9.89
CA HIS A 279 6.60 5.89 8.99
C HIS A 279 5.21 6.05 9.62
N GLN A 280 5.13 6.22 10.94
CA GLN A 280 3.86 6.36 11.67
C GLN A 280 3.50 7.82 11.93
N GLN A 281 4.46 8.76 11.83
CA GLN A 281 4.16 10.17 11.95
C GLN A 281 3.27 10.65 10.80
N THR A 282 2.24 11.42 11.15
CA THR A 282 1.36 12.12 10.21
C THR A 282 2.15 12.81 9.10
N GLY A 283 1.75 12.60 7.84
CA GLY A 283 2.36 13.24 6.69
C GLY A 283 3.71 12.67 6.28
N HIS A 284 4.08 11.47 6.74
CA HIS A 284 5.37 10.87 6.45
C HIS A 284 5.27 9.42 6.00
N PHE A 285 6.32 8.98 5.32
CA PHE A 285 6.61 7.57 5.06
C PHE A 285 8.04 7.25 5.50
N GLY A 286 8.28 5.99 5.84
CA GLY A 286 9.58 5.56 6.35
C GLY A 286 10.43 4.81 5.34
N GLN A 287 11.48 4.17 5.85
CA GLN A 287 12.38 3.38 5.03
C GLN A 287 11.71 2.07 4.60
N HIS A 288 11.52 1.89 3.29
CA HIS A 288 11.01 0.67 2.68
C HIS A 288 11.43 0.61 1.20
N ASP A 289 11.66 -0.57 0.64
CA ASP A 289 12.14 -0.74 -0.75
C ASP A 289 11.22 -0.09 -1.79
N ILE A 290 9.91 -0.11 -1.53
CA ILE A 290 8.90 0.55 -2.39
C ILE A 290 9.18 2.06 -2.53
N PHE A 291 9.81 2.69 -1.54
CA PHE A 291 10.13 4.11 -1.57
C PHE A 291 11.55 4.42 -2.05
N THR A 292 12.24 3.45 -2.66
CA THR A 292 13.57 3.67 -3.26
C THR A 292 13.57 4.90 -4.18
N GLY A 293 14.45 5.86 -3.89
CA GLY A 293 14.58 7.12 -4.60
C GLY A 293 13.38 8.06 -4.45
N ILE A 294 12.59 7.95 -3.39
CA ILE A 294 11.46 8.85 -3.13
C ILE A 294 11.71 9.59 -1.82
N GLU A 295 11.83 10.92 -1.89
CA GLU A 295 11.85 11.81 -0.72
C GLU A 295 10.48 12.44 -0.47
N ASN A 296 9.68 12.62 -1.52
CA ASN A 296 8.36 13.22 -1.44
C ASN A 296 7.36 12.41 -2.27
N LEU A 297 6.27 11.98 -1.64
CA LEU A 297 5.23 11.14 -2.23
C LEU A 297 3.86 11.83 -2.17
N TYR A 298 3.17 11.98 -3.29
CA TYR A 298 1.81 12.49 -3.30
C TYR A 298 0.85 11.46 -2.65
N GLU A 299 0.05 11.90 -1.67
CA GLU A 299 -0.79 10.97 -0.89
C GLU A 299 -2.08 10.55 -1.59
N GLY A 300 -2.51 11.27 -2.64
CA GLY A 300 -3.80 11.06 -3.32
C GLY A 300 -4.77 12.20 -3.03
N ILE A 301 -5.79 12.38 -3.87
CA ILE A 301 -6.79 13.44 -3.68
C ILE A 301 -7.73 13.07 -2.54
N THR A 302 -8.25 11.85 -2.59
CA THR A 302 -9.12 11.26 -1.58
C THR A 302 -8.43 10.04 -0.98
N ILE A 303 -8.57 9.87 0.33
CA ILE A 303 -7.83 8.88 1.10
C ILE A 303 -8.79 8.17 2.06
N CYS A 304 -8.77 6.84 2.01
CA CYS A 304 -9.34 5.98 3.04
C CYS A 304 -8.24 5.46 3.98
N HIS A 305 -8.57 4.55 4.88
CA HIS A 305 -7.61 3.89 5.76
C HIS A 305 -8.12 2.52 6.22
N PRO A 306 -7.21 1.58 6.57
CA PRO A 306 -7.60 0.28 7.09
C PRO A 306 -8.15 0.38 8.52
N ILE A 307 -9.23 -0.36 8.78
CA ILE A 307 -9.81 -0.58 10.11
C ILE A 307 -9.56 -2.03 10.50
N TYR A 308 -8.84 -2.21 11.60
CA TYR A 308 -8.45 -3.52 12.12
C TYR A 308 -9.52 -4.04 13.07
N LEU A 309 -10.23 -5.11 12.70
CA LEU A 309 -11.35 -5.63 13.50
C LEU A 309 -10.86 -6.43 14.72
N THR A 310 -9.60 -6.83 14.74
CA THR A 310 -8.97 -7.53 15.86
C THR A 310 -7.54 -7.05 16.12
N PRO A 311 -7.02 -7.11 17.35
CA PRO A 311 -5.61 -6.82 17.62
C PRO A 311 -4.64 -7.70 16.82
N ALA A 312 -5.02 -8.95 16.55
CA ALA A 312 -4.21 -9.88 15.75
C ALA A 312 -4.15 -9.47 14.27
N SER A 313 -5.21 -8.89 13.70
CA SER A 313 -5.18 -8.39 12.32
C SER A 313 -4.16 -7.25 12.15
N ARG A 314 -4.02 -6.39 13.17
CA ARG A 314 -3.11 -5.24 13.17
C ARG A 314 -1.65 -5.63 13.06
N THR A 315 -1.25 -6.76 13.63
CA THR A 315 0.14 -7.22 13.63
C THR A 315 0.54 -7.95 12.35
N LYS A 316 -0.42 -8.33 11.50
CA LYS A 316 -0.15 -8.97 10.21
C LYS A 316 0.42 -7.99 9.18
N PHE A 317 0.10 -6.70 9.31
CA PHE A 317 0.48 -5.67 8.35
C PHE A 317 1.46 -4.66 8.95
N THR A 318 2.46 -4.30 8.15
CA THR A 318 3.38 -3.21 8.45
C THR A 318 2.85 -1.93 7.82
N ILE A 319 2.64 -0.89 8.62
CA ILE A 319 2.42 0.46 8.08
C ILE A 319 3.74 0.94 7.52
N ILE A 320 3.74 1.50 6.32
CA ILE A 320 4.93 2.10 5.73
C ILE A 320 4.73 3.58 5.35
N ALA A 321 3.49 4.07 5.40
CA ALA A 321 3.17 5.49 5.31
C ALA A 321 1.91 5.87 6.10
N THR A 322 1.92 7.06 6.70
CA THR A 322 0.77 7.69 7.37
C THR A 322 0.41 8.99 6.64
N ALA A 323 -0.86 9.11 6.24
CA ALA A 323 -1.41 10.28 5.59
C ALA A 323 -1.39 11.53 6.48
N THR A 324 -1.66 12.69 5.89
CA THR A 324 -1.71 13.97 6.60
C THR A 324 -2.92 14.14 7.52
N ASP A 325 -3.91 13.24 7.47
CA ASP A 325 -4.98 13.12 8.46
C ASP A 325 -4.58 12.31 9.71
N GLY A 326 -3.40 11.68 9.68
CA GLY A 326 -2.88 10.84 10.76
C GLY A 326 -3.27 9.36 10.66
N ASN A 327 -4.00 8.96 9.63
CA ASN A 327 -4.34 7.56 9.40
C ASN A 327 -3.33 6.85 8.50
N SER A 328 -3.29 5.51 8.57
CA SER A 328 -2.41 4.71 7.70
C SER A 328 -2.87 4.82 6.25
N SER A 329 -1.97 5.20 5.35
CA SER A 329 -2.28 5.36 3.92
C SER A 329 -1.69 4.27 3.04
N ILE A 330 -0.55 3.69 3.46
CA ILE A 330 0.07 2.55 2.76
C ILE A 330 0.50 1.52 3.79
N VAL A 331 -0.02 0.30 3.62
CA VAL A 331 0.33 -0.86 4.45
C VAL A 331 0.72 -2.05 3.60
N VAL A 332 1.60 -2.90 4.12
CA VAL A 332 2.09 -4.08 3.42
C VAL A 332 1.98 -5.34 4.27
N TYR A 333 1.70 -6.45 3.61
CA TYR A 333 1.80 -7.80 4.16
C TYR A 333 2.98 -8.49 3.47
N ASP A 334 4.03 -8.77 4.25
CA ASP A 334 5.15 -9.58 3.80
C ASP A 334 5.13 -10.94 4.53
N PRO A 335 4.58 -12.00 3.92
CA PRO A 335 4.41 -13.27 4.59
C PRO A 335 5.75 -13.87 5.03
N PRO A 336 5.80 -14.62 6.15
CA PRO A 336 7.01 -15.34 6.56
C PRO A 336 7.42 -16.35 5.49
N ALA A 337 8.70 -16.72 5.45
CA ALA A 337 9.24 -17.63 4.44
C ALA A 337 8.59 -19.03 4.42
N THR A 338 7.90 -19.42 5.51
CA THR A 338 7.15 -20.68 5.64
C THR A 338 5.74 -20.62 5.04
N SER A 339 5.25 -19.42 4.71
CA SER A 339 3.92 -19.23 4.12
C SER A 339 3.96 -19.49 2.61
N THR A 340 2.88 -20.04 2.08
CA THR A 340 2.66 -20.14 0.63
C THR A 340 2.09 -18.86 0.04
N GLU A 341 1.66 -17.91 0.87
CA GLU A 341 0.98 -16.70 0.42
C GLU A 341 1.92 -15.71 -0.28
N GLY A 342 1.36 -14.90 -1.19
CA GLY A 342 2.08 -13.82 -1.86
C GLY A 342 2.21 -12.57 -0.98
N ARG A 343 3.08 -11.65 -1.40
CA ARG A 343 3.10 -10.30 -0.82
C ARG A 343 1.81 -9.55 -1.18
N LEU A 344 1.43 -8.63 -0.31
CA LEU A 344 0.34 -7.71 -0.57
C LEU A 344 0.72 -6.27 -0.20
N CYS A 345 0.31 -5.32 -1.02
CA CYS A 345 0.35 -3.89 -0.70
C CYS A 345 -1.07 -3.31 -0.81
N LEU A 346 -1.48 -2.54 0.19
CA LEU A 346 -2.68 -1.73 0.17
C LEU A 346 -2.27 -0.25 0.09
N ASP A 347 -2.69 0.43 -0.97
CA ASP A 347 -2.64 1.89 -1.11
C ASP A 347 -4.07 2.44 -0.97
N CYS A 348 -4.26 3.33 -0.01
CA CYS A 348 -5.55 3.93 0.31
C CYS A 348 -5.83 5.25 -0.40
N GLY A 349 -4.99 5.69 -1.34
CA GLY A 349 -5.13 6.97 -2.06
C GLY A 349 -5.08 6.83 -3.59
N PHE A 350 -5.90 5.95 -4.16
CA PHE A 350 -5.90 5.60 -5.60
C PHE A 350 -5.79 6.80 -6.56
N ALA A 351 -6.51 7.89 -6.32
CA ALA A 351 -6.63 9.03 -7.23
C ALA A 351 -5.28 9.60 -7.72
N LYS A 352 -4.18 9.40 -6.97
CA LYS A 352 -2.82 9.76 -7.41
C LYS A 352 -2.43 9.17 -8.77
N ARG A 353 -2.91 7.98 -9.12
CA ARG A 353 -2.44 7.23 -10.30
C ARG A 353 -2.85 7.80 -11.65
N TYR A 354 -4.00 8.46 -11.76
CA TYR A 354 -4.50 8.93 -13.05
C TYR A 354 -4.61 10.46 -13.15
N ARG A 355 -4.81 11.17 -12.03
CA ARG A 355 -4.85 12.64 -12.03
C ARG A 355 -3.51 13.31 -11.82
N LYS A 356 -2.59 12.61 -11.14
CA LYS A 356 -1.35 13.18 -10.59
C LYS A 356 -0.16 12.22 -10.74
N TRP A 357 -0.12 11.46 -11.84
CA TRP A 357 0.94 10.48 -12.12
C TRP A 357 2.37 11.08 -12.02
N ASP A 358 2.56 12.27 -12.57
CA ASP A 358 3.85 12.98 -12.53
C ASP A 358 4.07 13.81 -11.25
N SER A 359 3.15 13.72 -10.28
CA SER A 359 3.29 14.41 -8.99
C SER A 359 4.13 13.59 -8.01
N ALA A 360 4.95 14.30 -7.23
CA ALA A 360 5.78 13.84 -6.12
C ALA A 360 5.89 12.30 -6.02
N GLY A 361 6.85 11.71 -6.73
CA GLY A 361 7.22 10.30 -6.56
C GLY A 361 6.20 9.24 -7.01
N THR A 362 4.98 9.61 -7.46
CA THR A 362 3.88 8.65 -7.71
C THR A 362 4.25 7.58 -8.73
N ALA A 363 4.76 7.98 -9.91
CA ALA A 363 5.19 7.03 -10.94
C ALA A 363 6.23 6.04 -10.43
N ARG A 364 7.26 6.54 -9.73
CA ARG A 364 8.34 5.74 -9.14
C ARG A 364 7.81 4.79 -8.07
N TYR A 365 6.92 5.27 -7.19
CA TYR A 365 6.28 4.46 -6.15
C TYR A 365 5.56 3.25 -6.75
N ILE A 366 4.75 3.47 -7.79
CA ILE A 366 3.97 2.40 -8.44
C ILE A 366 4.89 1.34 -9.08
N VAL A 367 5.94 1.78 -9.76
CA VAL A 367 6.93 0.89 -10.38
C VAL A 367 7.69 0.11 -9.30
N ASN A 368 8.20 0.79 -8.28
CA ASN A 368 8.93 0.16 -7.18
C ASN A 368 8.06 -0.85 -6.41
N ALA A 369 6.80 -0.49 -6.11
CA ALA A 369 5.85 -1.38 -5.47
C ALA A 369 5.70 -2.69 -6.24
N SER A 370 5.60 -2.61 -7.56
CA SER A 370 5.46 -3.77 -8.44
C SER A 370 6.71 -4.65 -8.45
N CYS A 371 7.89 -4.04 -8.48
CA CYS A 371 9.16 -4.78 -8.38
C CYS A 371 9.31 -5.48 -7.01
N TRP A 372 9.00 -4.79 -5.91
CA TRP A 372 9.10 -5.34 -4.56
C TRP A 372 8.09 -6.47 -4.32
N LEU A 373 6.85 -6.29 -4.82
CA LEU A 373 5.75 -7.24 -4.66
C LEU A 373 6.10 -8.63 -5.20
N LEU A 374 6.90 -8.74 -6.26
CA LEU A 374 7.34 -10.04 -6.78
C LEU A 374 8.10 -10.89 -5.76
N GLY A 375 8.81 -10.28 -4.80
CA GLY A 375 9.64 -11.00 -3.84
C GLY A 375 10.71 -11.87 -4.51
N ILE A 376 11.45 -11.28 -5.45
CA ILE A 376 12.49 -11.97 -6.23
C ILE A 376 13.46 -12.73 -5.32
N GLU A 377 13.84 -12.16 -4.20
CA GLU A 377 14.74 -12.78 -3.22
C GLU A 377 14.18 -14.07 -2.61
N LYS A 378 12.85 -14.22 -2.54
CA LYS A 378 12.18 -15.47 -2.13
C LYS A 378 12.10 -16.45 -3.29
N ARG A 379 11.75 -15.98 -4.49
CA ARG A 379 11.64 -16.83 -5.70
C ARG A 379 12.97 -17.45 -6.11
N LEU A 380 14.07 -16.70 -6.00
CA LEU A 380 15.41 -17.21 -6.28
C LEU A 380 15.88 -18.28 -5.28
N LYS A 381 15.32 -18.30 -4.06
CA LYS A 381 15.59 -19.37 -3.08
C LYS A 381 14.84 -20.67 -3.38
N GLN A 382 13.66 -20.58 -3.98
CA GLN A 382 12.79 -21.73 -4.28
C GLN A 382 13.13 -22.46 -5.58
N LYS A 383 13.85 -21.82 -6.52
CA LYS A 383 14.29 -22.44 -7.79
C LYS A 383 15.49 -23.40 -7.63
N LYS A 384 15.94 -23.66 -6.39
CA LYS A 384 17.00 -24.62 -6.05
C LYS A 384 16.38 -25.74 -5.24
#